data_AF-A0A930R2K6-F1
#
_entry.id   AF-A0A930R2K6-F1
#
_cell.length_a   1.000
_cell.length_b   1.000
_cell.length_c   1.000
_cell.angle_alpha   90.00
_cell.angle_beta   90.00
_cell.angle_gamma   90.00
#
_symmetry.space_group_name_H-M   'P 1'
#
loop_
_entity.id
_entity.type
_entity.pdbx_description
1 polymer ?
#
loop_
_entity_poly.entity_id
_entity_poly.type
_entity_poly.pdbx_seq_one_letter_code
_entity_poly.pdbx_strand_id
1 'polypeptide(L)'
;MKKGIKGLRAAAMAAVLLCAGHAGAAAPYSEGTTVVRERGAAEQNIHERTTGKTNIRERVAGIIGETTPPQNRVFAPGRSRMMRRWDVMTEDTGGTLLFSDSPEYVKESGILYRDTVEGDARVLYYHLNDTAQPKKVAVILETEANLAIVSVTRGGTSTPSTDYLRVGKATQIAYFDPAQHEERIYVAKERPRLLSPAMNTTVLAPGELVYGVYDFHANAPVRVSVVMYGADVDPFSFLRTA
;
A
#
# COMPACT_ATOMS: atom_id res chain seq x y z
N MET A 1 2.39 -6.88 -73.08
CA MET A 1 1.74 -8.17 -73.45
C MET A 1 2.68 -9.33 -73.11
N LYS A 2 2.16 -10.48 -72.64
CA LYS A 2 2.82 -11.80 -72.42
C LYS A 2 4.15 -11.81 -71.60
N LYS A 3 4.22 -12.27 -70.34
CA LYS A 3 3.92 -13.57 -69.66
C LYS A 3 5.08 -14.59 -69.68
N GLY A 4 5.47 -15.08 -68.49
CA GLY A 4 6.17 -16.37 -68.27
C GLY A 4 7.01 -16.41 -66.98
N ILE A 5 7.11 -17.53 -66.22
CA ILE A 5 6.09 -18.14 -65.33
C ILE A 5 6.80 -19.11 -64.32
N LYS A 6 6.40 -19.06 -63.03
CA LYS A 6 6.44 -20.11 -61.95
C LYS A 6 7.68 -21.02 -61.76
N GLY A 7 8.20 -21.14 -60.53
CA GLY A 7 7.92 -22.27 -59.60
C GLY A 7 9.25 -22.80 -58.99
N LEU A 8 9.33 -23.62 -57.94
CA LEU A 8 8.36 -24.33 -57.10
C LEU A 8 8.99 -24.61 -55.69
N ARG A 9 8.23 -25.17 -54.72
CA ARG A 9 8.65 -25.50 -53.34
C ARG A 9 9.12 -26.97 -53.16
N ALA A 10 9.66 -27.26 -51.96
CA ALA A 10 9.64 -28.56 -51.24
C ALA A 10 10.58 -29.67 -51.77
N ALA A 11 11.05 -30.67 -50.98
CA ALA A 11 11.08 -30.87 -49.52
C ALA A 11 12.12 -31.95 -49.13
N ALA A 12 12.37 -32.06 -47.81
CA ALA A 12 12.84 -33.20 -47.00
C ALA A 12 13.43 -34.49 -47.65
N MET A 13 14.43 -35.07 -46.96
CA MET A 13 14.50 -36.52 -46.71
C MET A 13 15.35 -36.80 -45.46
N ALA A 14 14.94 -37.79 -44.67
CA ALA A 14 15.60 -38.22 -43.44
C ALA A 14 16.47 -39.48 -43.68
N ALA A 15 17.41 -39.75 -42.76
CA ALA A 15 18.06 -41.05 -42.66
C ALA A 15 18.10 -41.50 -41.19
N VAL A 16 17.64 -42.72 -40.96
CA VAL A 16 17.52 -43.41 -39.66
C VAL A 16 18.64 -44.46 -39.57
N LEU A 17 19.05 -44.87 -38.35
CA LEU A 17 19.30 -46.26 -37.87
C LEU A 17 20.09 -46.21 -36.54
N LEU A 18 19.50 -46.62 -35.41
CA LEU A 18 19.62 -47.94 -34.72
C LEU A 18 20.93 -48.16 -33.91
N CYS A 19 20.98 -48.80 -32.73
CA CYS A 19 20.01 -49.03 -31.63
C CYS A 19 20.68 -49.72 -30.42
N ALA A 20 19.92 -49.96 -29.34
CA ALA A 20 20.24 -50.71 -28.09
C ALA A 20 21.21 -50.02 -27.09
N GLY A 21 21.04 -50.08 -25.76
CA GLY A 21 20.00 -50.66 -24.87
C GLY A 21 20.61 -50.80 -23.46
N HIS A 22 19.93 -50.76 -22.30
CA HIS A 22 18.50 -50.81 -21.90
C HIS A 22 18.36 -49.96 -20.60
N ALA A 23 17.23 -49.71 -19.92
CA ALA A 23 15.80 -50.05 -20.00
C ALA A 23 15.00 -48.79 -19.52
N GLY A 24 13.74 -48.76 -19.03
CA GLY A 24 12.66 -49.74 -18.82
C GLY A 24 11.53 -49.07 -18.00
N ALA A 25 10.26 -49.36 -18.34
CA ALA A 25 9.01 -48.91 -17.67
C ALA A 25 8.71 -47.39 -17.59
N ALA A 26 7.61 -46.99 -18.23
CA ALA A 26 6.96 -45.70 -17.97
C ALA A 26 6.29 -45.70 -16.58
N ALA A 27 6.44 -44.61 -15.82
CA ALA A 27 5.66 -44.35 -14.61
C ALA A 27 4.27 -43.78 -14.97
N PRO A 28 3.21 -44.12 -14.21
CA PRO A 28 1.84 -43.92 -14.66
C PRO A 28 1.35 -42.48 -14.51
N TYR A 29 0.35 -42.15 -15.32
CA TYR A 29 -0.60 -41.07 -15.05
C TYR A 29 -1.40 -41.47 -13.79
N SER A 30 -1.04 -40.96 -12.61
CA SER A 30 -1.83 -41.18 -11.40
C SER A 30 -2.90 -40.10 -11.27
N GLU A 31 -4.14 -40.52 -11.07
CA GLU A 31 -5.24 -39.61 -10.73
C GLU A 31 -4.86 -38.72 -9.55
N GLY A 32 -5.16 -37.42 -9.66
CA GLY A 32 -4.93 -36.47 -8.59
C GLY A 32 -5.92 -36.70 -7.46
N THR A 33 -5.56 -37.56 -6.49
CA THR A 33 -6.37 -37.81 -5.29
C THR A 33 -6.63 -36.50 -4.56
N THR A 34 -7.86 -36.00 -4.66
CA THR A 34 -8.29 -34.82 -3.89
C THR A 34 -8.39 -35.24 -2.43
N VAL A 35 -7.40 -34.86 -1.62
CA VAL A 35 -7.46 -35.05 -0.16
C VAL A 35 -8.41 -34.02 0.43
N VAL A 36 -9.71 -34.31 0.37
CA VAL A 36 -10.69 -33.66 1.23
C VAL A 36 -10.39 -34.08 2.66
N ARG A 37 -9.73 -33.21 3.43
CA ARG A 37 -9.74 -33.34 4.89
C ARG A 37 -11.16 -32.99 5.36
N GLU A 38 -11.92 -34.02 5.72
CA GLU A 38 -13.09 -33.83 6.57
C GLU A 38 -12.66 -33.04 7.82
N ARG A 39 -13.44 -32.02 8.17
CA ARG A 39 -13.25 -31.26 9.42
C ARG A 39 -13.86 -32.02 10.62
N GLY A 40 -13.58 -33.32 10.70
CA GLY A 40 -13.98 -34.17 11.81
C GLY A 40 -13.02 -34.05 13.00
N ALA A 41 -13.55 -34.20 14.22
CA ALA A 41 -12.80 -34.23 15.49
C ALA A 41 -12.18 -32.91 16.00
N ALA A 42 -12.70 -31.74 15.59
CA ALA A 42 -12.41 -30.45 16.26
C ALA A 42 -13.65 -29.70 16.81
N GLU A 43 -14.86 -30.24 16.62
CA GLU A 43 -16.12 -29.54 16.97
C GLU A 43 -16.84 -30.12 18.20
N GLN A 44 -16.51 -31.33 18.66
CA GLN A 44 -17.16 -31.95 19.82
C GLN A 44 -16.75 -31.34 21.19
N ASN A 45 -15.62 -30.63 21.27
CA ASN A 45 -15.17 -29.95 22.50
C ASN A 45 -15.68 -28.51 22.64
N ILE A 46 -16.57 -28.04 21.75
CA ILE A 46 -17.12 -26.67 21.76
C ILE A 46 -18.55 -26.65 22.34
N HIS A 47 -19.22 -27.81 22.45
CA HIS A 47 -20.65 -27.88 22.76
C HIS A 47 -21.01 -27.99 24.26
N GLU A 48 -20.06 -27.87 25.19
CA GLU A 48 -20.33 -28.00 26.64
C GLU A 48 -19.70 -26.88 27.49
N ARG A 49 -19.79 -25.63 27.04
CA ARG A 49 -19.54 -24.46 27.92
C ARG A 49 -20.30 -23.17 27.61
N THR A 50 -21.49 -23.26 27.00
CA THR A 50 -22.38 -22.11 26.81
C THR A 50 -23.50 -22.09 27.85
N THR A 51 -23.13 -21.88 29.12
CA THR A 51 -24.07 -21.47 30.17
C THR A 51 -23.51 -20.23 30.86
N GLY A 52 -24.08 -19.06 30.55
CA GLY A 52 -23.61 -17.76 31.02
C GLY A 52 -23.20 -16.84 29.88
N LYS A 53 -24.17 -16.11 29.31
CA LYS A 53 -23.90 -14.97 28.41
C LYS A 53 -23.32 -13.82 29.24
N THR A 54 -22.00 -13.80 29.46
CA THR A 54 -21.37 -12.59 30.01
C THR A 54 -21.18 -11.56 28.90
N ASN A 55 -21.73 -10.37 29.12
CA ASN A 55 -21.65 -9.29 28.15
C ASN A 55 -20.26 -8.61 28.21
N ILE A 56 -19.91 -7.83 27.18
CA ILE A 56 -18.58 -7.18 27.10
C ILE A 56 -18.33 -6.24 28.30
N ARG A 57 -19.38 -5.64 28.90
CA ARG A 57 -19.23 -4.75 30.07
C ARG A 57 -18.84 -5.52 31.33
N GLU A 58 -19.40 -6.70 31.56
CA GLU A 58 -19.01 -7.58 32.69
C GLU A 58 -17.56 -8.04 32.56
N ARG A 59 -17.10 -8.36 31.34
CA ARG A 59 -15.69 -8.69 31.08
C ARG A 59 -14.76 -7.51 31.35
N VAL A 60 -15.15 -6.28 30.99
CA VAL A 60 -14.37 -5.07 31.27
C VAL A 60 -14.36 -4.74 32.76
N ALA A 61 -15.48 -4.90 33.46
CA ALA A 61 -15.57 -4.69 34.91
C ALA A 61 -14.65 -5.64 35.70
N GLY A 62 -14.57 -6.92 35.29
CA GLY A 62 -13.63 -7.88 35.89
C GLY A 62 -12.16 -7.47 35.72
N ILE A 63 -11.77 -7.04 34.52
CA ILE A 63 -10.39 -6.58 34.22
C ILE A 63 -10.00 -5.33 35.01
N ILE A 64 -10.95 -4.43 35.28
CA ILE A 64 -10.70 -3.20 36.07
C ILE A 64 -10.63 -3.51 37.58
N GLY A 65 -11.28 -4.57 38.05
CA GLY A 65 -11.26 -5.02 39.45
C GLY A 65 -10.09 -5.93 39.82
N GLU A 66 -9.46 -6.61 38.86
CA GLU A 66 -8.34 -7.51 39.13
C GLU A 66 -6.98 -6.77 39.22
N THR A 67 -6.41 -6.72 40.42
CA THR A 67 -5.03 -6.24 40.66
C THR A 67 -3.95 -7.26 40.27
N THR A 68 -4.31 -8.35 39.57
CA THR A 68 -3.37 -9.38 39.14
C THR A 68 -2.78 -9.02 37.78
N PRO A 69 -1.44 -8.92 37.63
CA PRO A 69 -0.83 -8.63 36.33
C PRO A 69 -1.24 -9.66 35.28
N PRO A 70 -1.52 -9.25 34.02
CA PRO A 70 -1.89 -10.19 32.97
C PRO A 70 -0.76 -11.20 32.76
N GLN A 71 -1.04 -12.49 33.00
CA GLN A 71 -0.10 -13.58 32.75
C GLN A 71 0.12 -13.80 31.25
N ASN A 72 0.87 -12.88 30.64
CA ASN A 72 1.16 -12.88 29.23
C ASN A 72 2.17 -14.00 28.91
N ARG A 73 1.64 -15.20 28.63
CA ARG A 73 2.38 -16.45 28.35
C ARG A 73 3.41 -16.36 27.20
N VAL A 74 3.44 -15.24 26.47
CA VAL A 74 4.44 -14.90 25.46
C VAL A 74 5.82 -14.62 26.08
N PHE A 75 5.87 -14.07 27.30
CA PHE A 75 7.12 -13.59 27.94
C PHE A 75 7.62 -14.47 29.10
N ALA A 76 7.20 -15.73 29.17
CA ALA A 76 7.71 -16.66 30.18
C ALA A 76 9.22 -16.93 29.98
N PRO A 77 10.07 -16.78 31.01
CA PRO A 77 11.50 -17.02 30.88
C PRO A 77 11.78 -18.45 30.44
N GLY A 78 12.66 -18.61 29.45
CA GLY A 78 12.98 -19.91 28.83
C GLY A 78 12.18 -20.24 27.55
N ARG A 79 11.20 -19.43 27.13
CA ARG A 79 10.50 -19.60 25.83
C ARG A 79 10.96 -18.63 24.74
N SER A 80 12.28 -18.49 24.57
CA SER A 80 12.80 -17.88 23.33
C SER A 80 12.49 -18.80 22.15
N ARG A 81 11.43 -18.47 21.39
CA ARG A 81 11.23 -19.06 20.07
C ARG A 81 12.28 -18.44 19.16
N MET A 82 13.34 -19.21 18.89
CA MET A 82 14.39 -18.85 17.93
C MET A 82 13.71 -18.38 16.63
N MET A 83 13.85 -17.09 16.31
CA MET A 83 13.21 -16.49 15.13
C MET A 83 13.81 -17.14 13.89
N ARG A 84 12.98 -17.93 13.19
CA ARG A 84 13.35 -18.44 11.87
C ARG A 84 13.07 -17.33 10.86
N ARG A 85 14.00 -17.11 9.93
CA ARG A 85 13.73 -16.30 8.75
C ARG A 85 12.53 -16.92 8.02
N TRP A 86 11.55 -16.12 7.65
CA TRP A 86 10.52 -16.57 6.71
C TRP A 86 11.16 -16.73 5.33
N ASP A 87 10.84 -17.80 4.62
CA ASP A 87 11.15 -17.91 3.21
C ASP A 87 10.36 -16.82 2.48
N VAL A 88 11.07 -15.84 1.92
CA VAL A 88 10.52 -14.68 1.23
C VAL A 88 11.02 -14.63 -0.19
N MET A 89 10.12 -14.34 -1.13
CA MET A 89 10.46 -13.98 -2.50
C MET A 89 10.53 -12.46 -2.55
N THR A 90 11.63 -11.92 -3.07
CA THR A 90 11.80 -10.48 -3.30
C THR A 90 11.58 -10.20 -4.78
N GLU A 91 10.58 -9.39 -5.09
CA GLU A 91 10.33 -8.89 -6.44
C GLU A 91 10.53 -7.38 -6.45
N ASP A 92 11.44 -6.89 -7.30
CA ASP A 92 11.51 -5.46 -7.61
C ASP A 92 10.39 -5.13 -8.59
N THR A 93 9.20 -4.91 -8.03
CA THR A 93 7.99 -4.51 -8.78
C THR A 93 8.00 -3.03 -9.15
N GLY A 94 9.09 -2.30 -8.84
CA GLY A 94 9.35 -0.96 -9.33
C GLY A 94 8.47 0.15 -8.75
N GLY A 95 8.55 1.30 -9.42
CA GLY A 95 7.84 2.53 -9.08
C GLY A 95 8.69 3.56 -8.33
N THR A 96 8.44 4.84 -8.59
CA THR A 96 9.22 5.95 -7.99
C THR A 96 8.72 6.29 -6.59
N LEU A 97 9.61 6.28 -5.59
CA LEU A 97 9.30 6.75 -4.24
C LEU A 97 9.60 8.25 -4.10
N LEU A 98 8.54 9.04 -3.87
CA LEU A 98 8.61 10.45 -3.49
C LEU A 98 8.52 10.53 -1.96
N PHE A 99 9.62 10.90 -1.30
CA PHE A 99 9.76 10.86 0.15
C PHE A 99 9.94 12.28 0.72
N SER A 100 8.93 12.76 1.44
CA SER A 100 8.84 14.11 2.01
C SER A 100 8.82 14.05 3.54
N ASP A 101 10.01 14.15 4.15
CA ASP A 101 10.24 14.08 5.60
C ASP A 101 11.37 15.02 6.02
N SER A 102 11.58 16.11 5.27
CA SER A 102 12.72 17.02 5.47
C SER A 102 12.35 18.45 5.07
N PRO A 103 12.21 19.37 6.03
CA PRO A 103 12.25 19.14 7.48
C PRO A 103 11.03 18.36 7.99
N GLU A 104 11.23 17.44 8.94
CA GLU A 104 10.13 16.82 9.73
C GLU A 104 9.40 17.90 10.55
N TYR A 105 10.15 18.73 11.28
CA TYR A 105 9.66 19.84 12.10
C TYR A 105 9.57 21.11 11.26
N VAL A 106 8.41 21.35 10.67
CA VAL A 106 8.21 22.43 9.69
C VAL A 106 7.88 23.75 10.41
N LYS A 107 8.80 24.72 10.30
CA LYS A 107 8.74 26.01 11.01
C LYS A 107 8.11 27.16 10.23
N GLU A 108 7.96 26.99 8.92
CA GLU A 108 7.37 27.99 8.01
C GLU A 108 6.60 27.32 6.89
N SER A 109 5.71 28.08 6.24
CA SER A 109 4.95 27.55 5.10
C SER A 109 5.81 27.55 3.84
N GLY A 110 5.78 26.45 3.08
CA GLY A 110 6.61 26.26 1.90
C GLY A 110 6.28 24.99 1.13
N ILE A 111 7.05 24.77 0.06
CA ILE A 111 7.10 23.49 -0.67
C ILE A 111 8.15 22.63 0.02
N LEU A 112 7.71 21.51 0.59
CA LEU A 112 8.55 20.60 1.37
C LEU A 112 9.21 19.54 0.50
N TYR A 113 8.56 19.18 -0.61
CA TYR A 113 9.09 18.30 -1.64
C TYR A 113 8.45 18.60 -2.99
N ARG A 114 9.20 18.43 -4.08
CA ARG A 114 8.70 18.58 -5.46
C ARG A 114 9.52 17.73 -6.42
N ASP A 115 8.86 16.88 -7.19
CA ASP A 115 9.47 16.17 -8.33
C ASP A 115 8.43 15.89 -9.43
N THR A 116 8.84 15.34 -10.57
CA THR A 116 7.96 14.95 -11.69
C THR A 116 8.05 13.45 -11.95
N VAL A 117 6.92 12.76 -11.98
CA VAL A 117 6.82 11.31 -12.19
C VAL A 117 5.88 10.94 -13.32
N GLU A 118 6.13 9.78 -13.92
CA GLU A 118 5.27 9.09 -14.88
C GLU A 118 5.33 7.58 -14.57
N GLY A 119 4.24 6.86 -14.79
CA GLY A 119 4.09 5.46 -14.39
C GLY A 119 3.71 5.30 -12.92
N ASP A 120 4.11 4.18 -12.31
CA ASP A 120 3.80 3.85 -10.92
C ASP A 120 4.68 4.65 -9.95
N ALA A 121 4.07 5.25 -8.94
CA ALA A 121 4.78 6.01 -7.91
C ALA A 121 4.10 5.87 -6.53
N ARG A 122 4.90 6.02 -5.48
CA ARG A 122 4.44 6.19 -4.11
C ARG A 122 4.83 7.58 -3.64
N VAL A 123 3.88 8.35 -3.10
CA VAL A 123 4.20 9.52 -2.28
C VAL A 123 4.03 9.18 -0.81
N LEU A 124 5.06 9.48 -0.03
CA LEU A 124 5.07 9.42 1.42
C LEU A 124 5.41 10.82 1.93
N TYR A 125 4.55 11.36 2.79
CA TYR A 125 4.83 12.61 3.49
C TYR A 125 4.60 12.48 5.00
N TYR A 126 5.54 13.00 5.78
CA TYR A 126 5.55 12.94 7.24
C TYR A 126 6.05 14.30 7.75
N HIS A 127 5.16 15.10 8.34
CA HIS A 127 5.49 16.47 8.74
C HIS A 127 4.72 16.92 9.97
N LEU A 128 5.43 17.56 10.89
CA LEU A 128 4.92 18.18 12.10
C LEU A 128 4.81 19.70 11.93
N ASN A 129 3.72 20.27 12.44
CA ASN A 129 3.52 21.71 12.50
C ASN A 129 4.32 22.33 13.66
N ASP A 130 5.59 22.71 13.42
CA ASP A 130 6.45 23.39 14.40
C ASP A 130 6.27 24.93 14.31
N THR A 131 5.03 25.36 14.07
CA THR A 131 4.64 26.78 14.00
C THR A 131 3.56 27.08 15.05
N ALA A 132 3.48 28.33 15.49
CA ALA A 132 2.46 28.77 16.44
C ALA A 132 1.04 28.88 15.86
N GLN A 133 0.84 28.55 14.57
CA GLN A 133 -0.42 28.74 13.85
C GLN A 133 -0.95 27.43 13.27
N PRO A 134 -2.28 27.25 13.13
CA PRO A 134 -2.84 26.11 12.42
C PRO A 134 -2.39 26.09 10.95
N LYS A 135 -2.06 24.89 10.45
CA LYS A 135 -1.59 24.67 9.07
C LYS A 135 -2.39 23.57 8.39
N LYS A 136 -2.21 23.42 7.08
CA LYS A 136 -2.63 22.25 6.30
C LYS A 136 -1.44 21.71 5.52
N VAL A 137 -1.43 20.42 5.24
CA VAL A 137 -0.45 19.76 4.37
C VAL A 137 -1.20 19.14 3.20
N ALA A 138 -0.69 19.34 1.98
CA ALA A 138 -1.33 18.85 0.77
C ALA A 138 -0.30 18.31 -0.23
N VAL A 139 -0.70 17.26 -0.95
CA VAL A 139 -0.03 16.81 -2.17
C VAL A 139 -0.81 17.39 -3.36
N ILE A 140 -0.16 18.28 -4.12
CA ILE A 140 -0.73 18.91 -5.31
C ILE A 140 -0.10 18.29 -6.56
N LEU A 141 -0.96 18.00 -7.53
CA LEU A 141 -0.66 17.40 -8.82
C LEU A 141 -0.82 18.45 -9.92
N GLU A 142 0.23 18.64 -10.70
CA GLU A 142 0.30 19.53 -11.88
C GLU A 142 0.79 18.72 -13.09
N THR A 143 0.52 19.16 -14.31
CA THR A 143 1.09 18.52 -15.52
C THR A 143 1.33 19.57 -16.59
N GLU A 144 2.32 19.35 -17.45
CA GLU A 144 2.52 20.17 -18.65
C GLU A 144 1.73 19.64 -19.87
N ALA A 145 1.18 18.43 -19.77
CA ALA A 145 0.35 17.81 -20.80
C ALA A 145 -1.07 18.42 -20.82
N ASN A 146 -1.80 18.24 -21.94
CA ASN A 146 -3.19 18.70 -22.04
C ASN A 146 -4.10 18.06 -20.98
N LEU A 147 -3.86 16.77 -20.70
CA LEU A 147 -4.55 15.98 -19.69
C LEU A 147 -3.65 14.84 -19.22
N ALA A 148 -3.46 14.73 -17.90
CA ALA A 148 -2.93 13.56 -17.22
C ALA A 148 -4.05 12.93 -16.35
N ILE A 149 -4.00 11.61 -16.21
CA ILE A 149 -4.88 10.82 -15.35
C ILE A 149 -3.99 10.16 -14.31
N VAL A 150 -4.19 10.55 -13.05
CA VAL A 150 -3.56 9.92 -11.88
C VAL A 150 -4.59 8.97 -11.27
N SER A 151 -4.28 7.68 -11.23
CA SER A 151 -5.13 6.65 -10.63
C SER A 151 -4.54 6.22 -9.29
N VAL A 152 -5.15 6.64 -8.18
CA VAL A 152 -4.73 6.23 -6.82
C VAL A 152 -5.20 4.81 -6.60
N THR A 153 -4.27 3.88 -6.38
CA THR A 153 -4.53 2.43 -6.27
C THR A 153 -4.62 1.94 -4.83
N ARG A 154 -3.97 2.66 -3.91
CA ARG A 154 -3.91 2.37 -2.47
C ARG A 154 -3.46 3.63 -1.73
N GLY A 155 -4.01 3.91 -0.56
CA GLY A 155 -3.39 4.91 0.31
C GLY A 155 -4.25 5.44 1.43
N GLY A 156 -3.62 6.14 2.36
CA GLY A 156 -4.28 6.71 3.51
C GLY A 156 -3.49 7.85 4.13
N THR A 157 -4.21 8.71 4.84
CA THR A 157 -3.66 9.76 5.71
C THR A 157 -4.39 9.63 7.05
N SER A 158 -3.65 9.63 8.15
CA SER A 158 -4.25 9.64 9.48
C SER A 158 -4.73 11.04 9.87
N THR A 159 -5.69 11.11 10.79
CA THR A 159 -6.01 12.36 11.49
C THR A 159 -4.74 12.89 12.18
N PRO A 160 -4.40 14.18 12.05
CA PRO A 160 -3.29 14.79 12.76
C PRO A 160 -3.38 14.60 14.27
N SER A 161 -2.22 14.53 14.94
CA SER A 161 -2.15 14.20 16.35
C SER A 161 -0.76 14.42 16.94
N THR A 162 -0.70 14.74 18.23
CA THR A 162 0.54 14.78 19.05
C THR A 162 1.02 13.39 19.50
N ASP A 163 0.16 12.37 19.46
CA ASP A 163 0.55 10.96 19.58
C ASP A 163 1.01 10.45 18.21
N TYR A 164 2.33 10.49 17.98
CA TYR A 164 2.95 10.12 16.70
C TYR A 164 2.91 8.62 16.42
N LEU A 165 2.89 7.78 17.46
CA LEU A 165 2.74 6.31 17.29
C LEU A 165 1.32 5.96 16.83
N ARG A 166 0.30 6.68 17.32
CA ARG A 166 -1.07 6.58 16.82
C ARG A 166 -1.20 7.04 15.38
N VAL A 167 -0.55 8.15 15.00
CA VAL A 167 -0.46 8.63 13.60
C VAL A 167 0.15 7.54 12.71
N GLY A 168 1.35 7.06 13.04
CA GLY A 168 2.06 6.00 12.30
C GLY A 168 1.24 4.71 12.15
N LYS A 169 0.54 4.30 13.20
CA LYS A 169 -0.34 3.11 13.19
C LYS A 169 -1.61 3.32 12.35
N ALA A 170 -2.26 4.48 12.47
CA ALA A 170 -3.50 4.77 11.75
C ALA A 170 -3.28 4.86 10.24
N THR A 171 -2.20 5.52 9.81
CA THR A 171 -1.84 5.58 8.37
C THR A 171 -1.51 4.20 7.81
N GLN A 172 -0.81 3.33 8.56
CA GLN A 172 -0.57 1.95 8.12
C GLN A 172 -1.85 1.13 8.00
N ILE A 173 -2.80 1.27 8.95
CA ILE A 173 -4.10 0.59 8.86
C ILE A 173 -4.87 1.05 7.60
N ALA A 174 -4.91 2.35 7.32
CA ALA A 174 -5.58 2.89 6.14
C ALA A 174 -4.87 2.48 4.84
N TYR A 175 -3.53 2.49 4.81
CA TYR A 175 -2.74 2.09 3.65
C TYR A 175 -2.87 0.59 3.32
N PHE A 176 -3.03 -0.28 4.32
CA PHE A 176 -3.26 -1.73 4.13
C PHE A 176 -4.73 -2.14 4.16
N ASP A 177 -5.68 -1.19 4.06
CA ASP A 177 -7.10 -1.50 3.93
C ASP A 177 -7.34 -2.24 2.59
N PRO A 178 -8.00 -3.41 2.57
CA PRO A 178 -8.29 -4.14 1.34
C PRO A 178 -9.36 -3.49 0.46
N ALA A 179 -10.03 -2.41 0.91
CA ALA A 179 -10.91 -1.61 0.07
C ALA A 179 -10.15 -1.07 -1.16
N GLN A 180 -10.60 -1.44 -2.36
CA GLN A 180 -10.01 -0.94 -3.60
C GLN A 180 -10.16 0.59 -3.68
N HIS A 181 -9.03 1.30 -3.69
CA HIS A 181 -9.00 2.69 -4.13
C HIS A 181 -8.96 2.67 -5.66
N GLU A 182 -10.03 3.14 -6.28
CA GLU A 182 -10.08 3.43 -7.73
C GLU A 182 -10.38 4.92 -7.96
N GLU A 183 -9.72 5.81 -7.20
CA GLU A 183 -9.88 7.25 -7.40
C GLU A 183 -9.06 7.71 -8.62
N ARG A 184 -9.75 8.19 -9.66
CA ARG A 184 -9.15 8.75 -10.88
C ARG A 184 -9.19 10.27 -10.86
N ILE A 185 -8.02 10.88 -10.82
CA ILE A 185 -7.81 12.32 -10.74
C ILE A 185 -7.39 12.82 -12.13
N TYR A 186 -8.31 13.54 -12.77
CA TYR A 186 -8.06 14.23 -14.04
C TYR A 186 -7.36 15.56 -13.78
N VAL A 187 -6.10 15.67 -14.18
CA VAL A 187 -5.24 16.85 -14.04
C VAL A 187 -5.03 17.47 -15.43
N ALA A 188 -5.42 18.72 -15.63
CA ALA A 188 -5.18 19.43 -16.89
C ALA A 188 -4.14 20.53 -16.69
N LYS A 189 -3.47 20.95 -17.77
CA LYS A 189 -2.31 21.87 -17.76
C LYS A 189 -2.41 23.06 -16.81
N GLU A 190 -3.58 23.70 -16.77
CA GLU A 190 -3.84 24.91 -15.98
C GLU A 190 -4.79 24.66 -14.78
N ARG A 191 -5.07 23.40 -14.47
CA ARG A 191 -6.00 22.97 -13.41
C ARG A 191 -5.32 21.94 -12.49
N PRO A 192 -4.45 22.40 -11.58
CA PRO A 192 -3.87 21.55 -10.56
C PRO A 192 -4.95 20.87 -9.72
N ARG A 193 -4.64 19.69 -9.18
CA ARG A 193 -5.56 18.89 -8.35
C ARG A 193 -4.88 18.49 -7.05
N LEU A 194 -5.66 18.27 -6.01
CA LEU A 194 -5.18 17.59 -4.80
C LEU A 194 -5.18 16.08 -5.06
N LEU A 195 -4.22 15.37 -4.48
CA LEU A 195 -4.19 13.90 -4.47
C LEU A 195 -5.36 13.31 -3.64
N SER A 196 -5.83 14.03 -2.62
CA SER A 196 -7.06 13.69 -1.90
C SER A 196 -7.80 14.98 -1.47
N PRO A 197 -9.12 15.08 -1.65
CA PRO A 197 -9.89 16.26 -1.22
C PRO A 197 -9.76 16.59 0.27
N ALA A 198 -9.55 15.58 1.13
CA ALA A 198 -9.41 15.74 2.57
C ALA A 198 -8.21 16.63 2.96
N MET A 199 -7.17 16.73 2.10
CA MET A 199 -5.99 17.58 2.33
C MET A 199 -6.29 19.09 2.38
N ASN A 200 -7.47 19.52 1.91
CA ASN A 200 -7.90 20.92 2.04
C ASN A 200 -8.69 21.21 3.33
N THR A 201 -9.19 20.18 4.01
CA THR A 201 -10.04 20.29 5.20
C THR A 201 -9.35 19.83 6.48
N THR A 202 -8.34 18.96 6.37
CA THR A 202 -7.58 18.44 7.52
C THR A 202 -6.57 19.48 8.02
N VAL A 203 -6.94 20.16 9.10
CA VAL A 203 -6.09 21.13 9.80
C VAL A 203 -5.16 20.42 10.78
N LEU A 204 -3.89 20.83 10.81
CA LEU A 204 -2.88 20.47 11.80
C LEU A 204 -2.76 21.62 12.81
N ALA A 205 -3.05 21.38 14.09
CA ALA A 205 -2.73 22.33 15.15
C ALA A 205 -1.20 22.39 15.42
N PRO A 206 -0.69 23.43 16.09
CA PRO A 206 0.70 23.48 16.57
C PRO A 206 1.10 22.21 17.33
N GLY A 207 2.24 21.61 16.97
CA GLY A 207 2.75 20.36 17.53
C GLY A 207 2.08 19.08 17.01
N GLU A 208 1.07 19.16 16.14
CA GLU A 208 0.50 17.97 15.51
C GLU A 208 1.30 17.50 14.30
N LEU A 209 1.45 16.19 14.21
CA LEU A 209 2.04 15.47 13.10
C LEU A 209 0.95 14.98 12.14
N VAL A 210 1.19 15.09 10.83
CA VAL A 210 0.44 14.36 9.80
C VAL A 210 1.36 13.36 9.10
N TYR A 211 0.79 12.21 8.74
CA TYR A 211 1.47 11.18 7.96
C TYR A 211 0.53 10.59 6.91
N GLY A 212 0.94 10.62 5.64
CA GLY A 212 0.20 10.03 4.54
C GLY A 212 1.09 9.20 3.61
N VAL A 213 0.54 8.11 3.09
CA VAL A 213 1.17 7.24 2.10
C VAL A 213 0.15 6.91 1.02
N TYR A 214 0.49 7.15 -0.25
CA TYR A 214 -0.36 6.85 -1.39
C TYR A 214 0.44 6.26 -2.54
N ASP A 215 -0.04 5.15 -3.09
CA ASP A 215 0.39 4.57 -4.35
C ASP A 215 -0.55 5.06 -5.45
N PHE A 216 0.02 5.48 -6.58
CA PHE A 216 -0.73 5.93 -7.74
C PHE A 216 0.01 5.62 -9.04
N HIS A 217 -0.75 5.55 -10.13
CA HIS A 217 -0.23 5.45 -11.48
C HIS A 217 -0.54 6.73 -12.27
N ALA A 218 0.47 7.37 -12.86
CA ALA A 218 0.32 8.55 -13.71
C ALA A 218 0.57 8.20 -15.18
N ASN A 219 -0.42 8.41 -16.06
CA ASN A 219 -0.33 8.04 -17.48
C ASN A 219 0.45 9.04 -18.37
N ALA A 220 1.03 10.07 -17.77
CA ALA A 220 1.79 11.16 -18.38
C ALA A 220 2.60 11.87 -17.28
N PRO A 221 3.60 12.71 -17.60
CA PRO A 221 4.38 13.43 -16.59
C PRO A 221 3.51 14.32 -15.69
N VAL A 222 3.54 14.03 -14.39
CA VAL A 222 2.85 14.80 -13.35
C VAL A 222 3.87 15.31 -12.35
N ARG A 223 3.92 16.64 -12.18
CA ARG A 223 4.68 17.28 -11.10
C ARG A 223 3.89 17.16 -9.82
N VAL A 224 4.49 16.51 -8.82
CA VAL A 224 3.93 16.26 -7.50
C VAL A 224 4.64 17.18 -6.52
N SER A 225 3.90 18.09 -5.88
CA SER A 225 4.42 18.99 -4.84
C SER A 225 3.77 18.66 -3.49
N VAL A 226 4.57 18.39 -2.47
CA VAL A 226 4.12 18.36 -1.07
C VAL A 226 4.31 19.75 -0.48
N VAL A 227 3.23 20.36 0.01
CA VAL A 227 3.23 21.73 0.53
C VAL A 227 2.63 21.81 1.92
N MET A 228 3.15 22.73 2.75
CA MET A 228 2.54 23.13 4.01
C MET A 228 2.19 24.60 4.00
N TYR A 229 0.94 24.92 4.30
CA TYR A 229 0.33 26.23 4.04
C TYR A 229 -0.63 26.63 5.17
N GLY A 230 -1.04 27.90 5.22
CA GLY A 230 -1.98 28.40 6.23
C GLY A 230 -3.32 27.67 6.21
N ALA A 231 -3.93 27.44 7.37
CA ALA A 231 -5.21 26.74 7.46
C ALA A 231 -6.37 27.46 6.74
N ASP A 232 -6.29 28.78 6.68
CA ASP A 232 -7.18 29.74 6.01
C ASP A 232 -6.88 29.93 4.51
N VAL A 233 -5.76 29.39 4.01
CA VAL A 233 -5.29 29.61 2.63
C VAL A 233 -5.80 28.49 1.70
N ASP A 234 -6.03 28.84 0.43
CA ASP A 234 -6.30 27.89 -0.67
C ASP A 234 -4.98 27.29 -1.19
N PRO A 235 -4.84 25.95 -1.28
CA PRO A 235 -3.58 25.29 -1.65
C PRO A 235 -3.06 25.69 -3.04
N PHE A 236 -3.96 25.91 -4.01
CA PHE A 236 -3.56 26.25 -5.38
C PHE A 236 -3.10 27.70 -5.50
N SER A 237 -3.69 28.59 -4.71
CA SER A 237 -3.28 29.99 -4.61
C SER A 237 -1.95 30.12 -3.90
N PHE A 238 -1.72 29.35 -2.82
CA PHE A 238 -0.42 29.26 -2.16
C PHE A 238 0.68 28.78 -3.12
N LEU A 239 0.43 27.72 -3.89
CA LEU A 239 1.43 27.12 -4.79
C LEU A 239 1.94 28.08 -5.88
N ARG A 240 1.14 29.10 -6.26
CA ARG A 240 1.54 30.13 -7.24
C ARG A 240 2.44 31.24 -6.64
N THR A 241 2.56 31.29 -5.32
CA THR A 241 3.28 32.34 -4.58
C THR A 241 4.44 31.81 -3.73
N ALA A 242 4.66 30.49 -3.75
CA ALA A 242 5.63 29.76 -2.93
C ALA A 242 6.87 29.32 -3.74
#